data_AF-A0A7N2MVU9-F1
#
_entry.id   AF-A0A7N2MVU9-F1
#
_cell.length_a   1.000
_cell.length_b   1.000
_cell.length_c   1.000
_cell.angle_alpha   90.00
_cell.angle_beta   90.00
_cell.angle_gamma   90.00
#
_symmetry.space_group_name_H-M   'P 1'
#
loop_
_entity.id
_entity.type
_entity.pdbx_description
1 polymer ?
#
loop_
_entity_poly.entity_id
_entity_poly.type
_entity_poly.pdbx_seq_one_letter_code
_entity_poly.pdbx_strand_id
1 'polypeptide(L)'
;MASCLVLSCNAPASMTAHLLNIDGGWGLHIEGTSTMFCTALCYVTLRLLGEAMDGGDGSMEKARKWTLDHGGVTYIPSWGKMWLSVLGVYEWSGNNPLSPEIWLLPYFLPVHPGRMWCHCRMVYLPMSYLYGRRYVGPINSIILSLRRELYTQPYHQINWDQARNLCAKEDLYCPHSKVQDMLWGCLDKVAEPLLMQWPFSKLRQKALDTVMQHIHYEDENTRYICLGPVNKIHHRQLQDVQLYDTLRGVPSHHIAVSSLETLTAKWSSFTPNCRQLFRNADGKTILLWCVHHGRLEIEMV
;
A
#
# COMPACT_ATOMS: atom_id res chain seq x y z
N MET A 1 -9.16 14.49 -4.53
CA MET A 1 -9.25 13.85 -5.86
C MET A 1 -8.87 12.37 -5.76
N ALA A 2 -9.64 11.59 -4.98
CA ALA A 2 -9.68 10.12 -4.91
C ALA A 2 -10.65 9.78 -3.76
N SER A 3 -11.94 10.04 -3.97
CA SER A 3 -12.96 9.87 -2.91
C SER A 3 -13.52 8.45 -2.85
N CYS A 4 -13.18 7.58 -3.81
CA CYS A 4 -13.73 6.22 -3.91
C CYS A 4 -13.00 5.14 -3.08
N LEU A 5 -11.84 5.41 -2.48
CA LEU A 5 -11.04 4.38 -1.79
C LEU A 5 -11.24 4.32 -0.26
N VAL A 6 -12.23 5.01 0.29
CA VAL A 6 -12.57 4.90 1.73
C VAL A 6 -13.75 3.95 1.88
N LEU A 7 -13.52 2.67 1.63
CA LEU A 7 -14.44 1.64 2.08
C LEU A 7 -14.13 1.37 3.55
N SER A 8 -15.05 1.80 4.42
CA SER A 8 -15.07 1.42 5.83
C SER A 8 -15.20 -0.10 5.93
N CYS A 9 -14.50 -0.74 6.87
CA CYS A 9 -14.60 -2.19 7.14
C CYS A 9 -16.05 -2.66 7.43
N ASN A 10 -16.98 -1.73 7.68
CA ASN A 10 -18.39 -2.00 7.95
C ASN A 10 -19.33 -1.70 6.77
N ALA A 11 -18.82 -1.26 5.61
CA ALA A 11 -19.64 -1.10 4.42
C ALA A 11 -19.87 -2.49 3.78
N PRO A 12 -21.12 -2.95 3.62
CA PRO A 12 -21.38 -4.24 3.00
C PRO A 12 -20.88 -4.24 1.55
N ALA A 13 -20.29 -5.36 1.12
CA ALA A 13 -19.77 -5.56 -0.24
C ALA A 13 -20.78 -5.16 -1.33
N SER A 14 -22.09 -5.34 -1.04
CA SER A 14 -23.19 -4.92 -1.89
C SER A 14 -23.16 -3.43 -2.26
N MET A 15 -22.80 -2.52 -1.35
CA MET A 15 -22.74 -1.09 -1.66
C MET A 15 -21.72 -0.77 -2.76
N THR A 16 -20.59 -1.48 -2.79
CA THR A 16 -19.56 -1.25 -3.81
C THR A 16 -20.00 -1.82 -5.16
N ALA A 17 -20.65 -2.98 -5.16
CA ALA A 17 -21.23 -3.58 -6.37
C ALA A 17 -22.31 -2.69 -7.01
N HIS A 18 -23.10 -1.95 -6.20
CA HIS A 18 -24.12 -1.04 -6.73
C HIS A 18 -23.57 0.21 -7.43
N LEU A 19 -22.30 0.56 -7.21
CA LEU A 19 -21.64 1.71 -7.86
C LEU A 19 -20.96 1.33 -9.18
N LEU A 20 -21.17 0.11 -9.66
CA LEU A 20 -20.63 -0.37 -10.93
C LEU A 20 -21.26 0.38 -12.11
N ASN A 21 -20.43 0.87 -13.01
CA ASN A 21 -20.90 1.46 -14.26
C ASN A 21 -21.49 0.40 -15.20
N ILE A 22 -22.27 0.85 -16.18
CA ILE A 22 -22.93 -0.03 -17.17
C ILE A 22 -21.91 -0.87 -17.96
N ASP A 23 -20.73 -0.32 -18.21
CA ASP A 23 -19.63 -1.00 -18.90
C ASP A 23 -18.90 -2.03 -18.02
N GLY A 24 -19.23 -2.11 -16.73
CA GLY A 24 -18.68 -3.07 -15.79
C GLY A 24 -17.46 -2.59 -15.02
N GLY A 25 -17.08 -1.32 -15.07
CA GLY A 25 -15.98 -0.78 -14.27
C GLY A 25 -16.42 0.20 -13.18
N TRP A 26 -15.45 0.82 -12.51
CA TRP A 26 -15.65 1.91 -11.55
C TRP A 26 -14.80 3.12 -11.92
N GLY A 27 -15.37 4.32 -11.72
CA GLY A 27 -14.67 5.58 -11.93
C GLY A 27 -13.96 6.12 -10.69
N LEU A 28 -13.15 7.17 -10.87
CA LEU A 28 -12.44 7.89 -9.80
C LEU A 28 -13.37 8.57 -8.78
N HIS A 29 -14.60 8.83 -9.19
CA HIS A 29 -15.71 9.33 -8.40
C HIS A 29 -17.01 8.71 -8.93
N ILE A 30 -18.10 8.85 -8.19
CA ILE A 30 -19.41 8.22 -8.49
C ILE A 30 -19.98 8.61 -9.87
N GLU A 31 -19.66 9.80 -10.37
CA GLU A 31 -20.06 10.28 -11.71
C GLU A 31 -19.00 10.02 -12.79
N GLY A 32 -17.90 9.37 -12.44
CA GLY A 32 -16.75 9.19 -13.31
C GLY A 32 -16.90 7.98 -14.22
N THR A 33 -16.34 8.08 -15.42
CA THR A 33 -16.18 6.92 -16.31
C THR A 33 -15.25 5.90 -15.69
N SER A 34 -15.41 4.64 -16.09
CA SER A 34 -14.60 3.54 -15.59
C SER A 34 -13.12 3.74 -15.86
N THR A 35 -12.29 3.46 -14.86
CA THR A 35 -10.82 3.55 -14.97
C THR A 35 -10.15 2.27 -14.47
N MET A 36 -8.93 2.00 -14.94
CA MET A 36 -8.16 0.84 -14.50
C MET A 36 -7.83 0.91 -13.02
N PHE A 37 -7.51 2.12 -12.53
CA PHE A 37 -7.21 2.33 -11.12
C PHE A 37 -8.36 1.91 -10.21
N CYS A 38 -9.56 2.48 -10.41
CA CYS A 38 -10.69 2.22 -9.55
C CYS A 38 -11.28 0.83 -9.77
N THR A 39 -11.38 0.37 -11.02
CA THR A 39 -11.93 -0.96 -11.31
C THR A 39 -11.10 -2.07 -10.68
N ALA A 40 -9.77 -2.02 -10.85
CA ALA A 40 -8.89 -3.04 -10.27
C ALA A 40 -8.90 -3.02 -8.74
N LEU A 41 -8.87 -1.84 -8.10
CA LEU A 41 -8.84 -1.74 -6.65
C LEU A 41 -10.19 -2.10 -6.00
N CYS A 42 -11.32 -1.74 -6.62
CA CYS A 42 -12.64 -2.17 -6.17
C CYS A 42 -12.78 -3.70 -6.29
N TYR A 43 -12.36 -4.29 -7.41
CA TYR A 43 -12.35 -5.75 -7.58
C TYR A 43 -11.50 -6.44 -6.50
N VAL A 44 -10.25 -6.00 -6.31
CA VAL A 44 -9.36 -6.54 -5.28
C VAL A 44 -9.96 -6.40 -3.89
N THR A 45 -10.57 -5.25 -3.57
CA THR A 45 -11.19 -5.01 -2.28
C THR A 45 -12.35 -5.98 -2.04
N LEU A 46 -13.22 -6.19 -3.03
CA LEU A 46 -14.33 -7.14 -2.95
C LEU A 46 -13.82 -8.58 -2.73
N ARG A 47 -12.76 -8.99 -3.45
CA ARG A 47 -12.11 -10.30 -3.25
C ARG A 47 -11.56 -10.45 -1.83
N LEU A 48 -10.96 -9.39 -1.25
CA LEU A 48 -10.47 -9.41 0.13
C LEU A 48 -11.60 -9.41 1.17
N LEU A 49 -12.77 -8.84 0.84
CA LEU A 49 -13.98 -8.89 1.66
C LEU A 49 -14.74 -10.22 1.58
N GLY A 50 -14.28 -11.16 0.74
CA GLY A 50 -14.81 -12.52 0.63
C GLY A 50 -15.73 -12.77 -0.56
N GLU A 51 -15.93 -11.80 -1.46
CA GLU A 51 -16.67 -12.03 -2.70
C GLU A 51 -15.95 -13.02 -3.60
N ALA A 52 -16.69 -13.97 -4.19
CA ALA A 52 -16.17 -14.93 -5.14
C ALA A 52 -15.84 -14.25 -6.49
N MET A 53 -15.05 -14.92 -7.34
CA MET A 53 -14.69 -14.39 -8.66
C MET A 53 -15.90 -14.18 -9.57
N ASP A 54 -16.92 -15.00 -9.37
CA ASP A 54 -18.23 -15.06 -10.02
C ASP A 54 -19.35 -14.50 -9.10
N GLY A 55 -18.96 -13.84 -8.01
CA GLY A 55 -19.87 -13.25 -7.02
C GLY A 55 -20.45 -11.88 -7.42
N GLY A 56 -21.15 -11.25 -6.47
CA GLY A 56 -21.72 -9.92 -6.64
C GLY A 56 -22.75 -9.80 -7.76
N ASP A 57 -23.55 -10.84 -8.00
CA ASP A 57 -24.62 -10.86 -9.03
C ASP A 57 -24.09 -10.49 -10.44
N GLY A 58 -22.93 -11.06 -10.81
CA GLY A 58 -22.25 -10.81 -12.08
C GLY A 58 -21.38 -9.55 -12.11
N SER A 59 -21.35 -8.74 -11.04
CA SER A 59 -20.50 -7.55 -10.97
C SER A 59 -19.02 -7.88 -11.01
N MET A 60 -18.60 -8.96 -10.33
CA MET A 60 -17.20 -9.40 -10.30
C MET A 60 -16.74 -9.87 -11.68
N GLU A 61 -17.57 -10.62 -12.39
CA GLU A 61 -17.27 -11.07 -13.75
C GLU A 61 -17.11 -9.88 -14.71
N LYS A 62 -18.04 -8.92 -14.66
CA LYS A 62 -18.01 -7.70 -15.48
C LYS A 62 -16.74 -6.87 -15.21
N ALA A 63 -16.41 -6.65 -13.95
CA ALA A 63 -15.21 -5.90 -13.56
C ALA A 63 -13.92 -6.58 -13.98
N ARG A 64 -13.84 -7.89 -13.82
CA ARG A 64 -12.70 -8.67 -14.28
C ARG A 64 -12.58 -8.61 -15.80
N LYS A 65 -13.69 -8.79 -16.52
CA LYS A 65 -13.73 -8.70 -17.97
C LYS A 65 -13.27 -7.33 -18.45
N TRP A 66 -13.83 -6.25 -17.88
CA TRP A 66 -13.42 -4.88 -18.18
C TRP A 66 -11.92 -4.69 -17.95
N THR A 67 -11.40 -5.15 -16.81
CA THR A 67 -9.96 -5.06 -16.49
C THR A 67 -9.09 -5.77 -17.53
N LEU A 68 -9.47 -6.99 -17.95
CA LEU A 68 -8.70 -7.75 -18.93
C LEU A 68 -8.79 -7.18 -20.35
N ASP A 69 -9.98 -6.69 -20.74
CA ASP A 69 -10.22 -6.07 -22.05
C ASP A 69 -9.39 -4.77 -22.22
N HIS A 70 -9.00 -4.12 -21.12
CA HIS A 70 -8.13 -2.93 -21.10
C HIS A 70 -6.65 -3.24 -20.81
N GLY A 71 -6.20 -4.49 -21.02
CA GLY A 71 -4.80 -4.88 -20.90
C GLY A 71 -4.37 -5.42 -19.53
N GLY A 72 -5.30 -5.53 -18.59
CA GLY A 72 -5.06 -6.01 -17.23
C GLY A 72 -4.32 -4.99 -16.36
N VAL A 73 -4.05 -5.39 -15.12
CA VAL A 73 -3.48 -4.47 -14.12
C VAL A 73 -2.02 -4.08 -14.37
N THR A 74 -1.40 -4.55 -15.46
CA THR A 74 -0.11 -3.99 -15.94
C THR A 74 -0.24 -2.52 -16.37
N TYR A 75 -1.44 -2.08 -16.76
CA TYR A 75 -1.77 -0.71 -17.15
C TYR A 75 -2.31 0.14 -16.00
N ILE A 76 -2.34 -0.37 -14.76
CA ILE A 76 -2.83 0.42 -13.62
C ILE A 76 -1.90 1.62 -13.37
N PRO A 77 -2.39 2.81 -12.97
CA PRO A 77 -1.56 3.96 -12.64
C PRO A 77 -0.59 3.71 -11.48
N SER A 78 0.42 4.58 -11.34
CA SER A 78 1.52 4.43 -10.37
C SER A 78 1.06 4.20 -8.92
N TRP A 79 0.01 4.88 -8.47
CA TRP A 79 -0.55 4.67 -7.13
C TRP A 79 -1.18 3.28 -6.98
N GLY A 80 -1.82 2.77 -8.03
CA GLY A 80 -2.37 1.42 -8.04
C GLY A 80 -1.27 0.36 -8.04
N LYS A 81 -0.19 0.57 -8.81
CA LYS A 81 0.99 -0.30 -8.79
C LYS A 81 1.55 -0.42 -7.38
N MET A 82 1.64 0.70 -6.66
CA MET A 82 2.11 0.70 -5.27
C MET A 82 1.20 -0.17 -4.40
N TRP A 83 -0.11 0.11 -4.35
CA TRP A 83 -1.06 -0.65 -3.51
C TRP A 83 -1.03 -2.15 -3.80
N LEU A 84 -1.02 -2.52 -5.09
CA LEU A 84 -0.95 -3.92 -5.51
C LEU A 84 0.41 -4.56 -5.18
N SER A 85 1.50 -3.80 -5.17
CA SER A 85 2.83 -4.30 -4.79
C SER A 85 2.92 -4.60 -3.30
N VAL A 86 2.38 -3.69 -2.49
CA VAL A 86 2.26 -3.89 -1.04
C VAL A 86 1.39 -5.09 -0.71
N LEU A 87 0.29 -5.30 -1.43
CA LEU A 87 -0.57 -6.49 -1.28
C LEU A 87 0.13 -7.78 -1.74
N GLY A 88 1.14 -7.67 -2.61
CA GLY A 88 1.85 -8.81 -3.19
C GLY A 88 1.17 -9.38 -4.43
N VAL A 89 0.35 -8.61 -5.13
CA VAL A 89 -0.22 -9.01 -6.43
C VAL A 89 0.44 -8.30 -7.61
N TYR A 90 1.50 -7.52 -7.40
CA TYR A 90 2.28 -6.81 -8.41
C TYR A 90 3.75 -6.74 -7.95
N GLU A 91 4.74 -6.80 -8.86
CA GLU A 91 6.15 -6.74 -8.45
C GLU A 91 6.67 -5.31 -8.27
N TRP A 92 7.46 -5.07 -7.22
CA TRP A 92 8.06 -3.76 -6.94
C TRP A 92 8.91 -3.23 -8.11
N SER A 93 9.53 -4.12 -8.89
CA SER A 93 10.28 -3.76 -10.10
C SER A 93 9.42 -3.05 -11.15
N GLY A 94 8.11 -3.30 -11.18
CA GLY A 94 7.19 -2.63 -12.10
C GLY A 94 6.72 -1.25 -11.62
N ASN A 95 7.31 -0.69 -10.56
CA ASN A 95 7.01 0.67 -10.09
C ASN A 95 8.11 1.64 -10.54
N ASN A 96 7.73 2.91 -10.72
CA ASN A 96 8.73 3.97 -10.83
C ASN A 96 9.40 4.21 -9.47
N PRO A 97 10.70 4.56 -9.43
CA PRO A 97 11.41 4.75 -8.18
C PRO A 97 10.78 5.76 -7.22
N LEU A 98 10.43 5.32 -6.00
CA LEU A 98 10.01 6.19 -4.91
C LEU A 98 11.10 6.24 -3.84
N SER A 99 12.26 6.77 -4.23
CA SER A 99 13.50 6.76 -3.44
C SER A 99 13.33 7.52 -2.10
N PRO A 100 13.48 6.87 -0.93
CA PRO A 100 13.41 7.56 0.36
C PRO A 100 14.58 8.56 0.56
N GLU A 101 15.66 8.44 -0.19
CA GLU A 101 16.84 9.31 -0.06
C GLU A 101 16.55 10.79 -0.35
N ILE A 102 15.47 11.09 -1.09
CA ILE A 102 15.03 12.47 -1.36
C ILE A 102 14.74 13.25 -0.07
N TRP A 103 14.37 12.56 1.02
CA TRP A 103 14.08 13.15 2.32
C TRP A 103 15.33 13.59 3.08
N LEU A 104 16.52 13.16 2.64
CA LEU A 104 17.81 13.58 3.20
C LEU A 104 18.44 14.75 2.45
N LEU A 105 17.83 15.19 1.35
CA LEU A 105 18.37 16.27 0.54
C LEU A 105 18.44 17.58 1.35
N PRO A 106 19.41 18.46 1.07
CA PRO A 106 19.39 19.81 1.62
C PRO A 106 18.14 20.58 1.16
N TYR A 107 17.55 21.37 2.06
CA TYR A 107 16.32 22.11 1.76
C TYR A 107 16.48 22.93 0.48
N PHE A 108 17.59 23.65 0.25
CA PHE A 108 17.76 24.56 -0.89
C PHE A 108 17.56 23.93 -2.28
N LEU A 109 17.61 22.60 -2.42
CA LEU A 109 17.36 21.93 -3.69
C LEU A 109 15.87 22.02 -4.11
N PRO A 110 15.57 22.27 -5.39
CA PRO A 110 14.20 22.48 -5.86
C PRO A 110 13.31 21.25 -5.72
N VAL A 111 13.91 20.05 -5.77
CA VAL A 111 13.21 18.75 -5.65
C VAL A 111 12.98 18.32 -4.20
N HIS A 112 13.43 19.10 -3.22
CA HIS A 112 13.32 18.74 -1.81
C HIS A 112 11.84 18.58 -1.39
N PRO A 113 11.44 17.47 -0.75
CA PRO A 113 10.03 17.21 -0.39
C PRO A 113 9.36 18.30 0.45
N GLY A 114 10.13 19.02 1.26
CA GLY A 114 9.67 20.19 2.01
C GLY A 114 9.13 21.35 1.17
N ARG A 115 9.39 21.40 -0.15
CA ARG A 115 8.81 22.36 -1.11
C ARG A 115 7.60 21.82 -1.87
N MET A 116 7.29 20.54 -1.74
CA MET A 116 6.12 19.95 -2.39
C MET A 116 4.82 20.40 -1.72
N TRP A 117 3.73 20.38 -2.47
CA TRP A 117 2.39 20.57 -1.91
C TRP A 117 2.15 19.57 -0.77
N CYS A 118 1.55 20.03 0.33
CA CYS A 118 1.42 19.25 1.56
C CYS A 118 0.73 17.89 1.34
N HIS A 119 -0.34 17.82 0.56
CA HIS A 119 -1.02 16.56 0.26
C HIS A 119 -0.12 15.58 -0.51
N CYS A 120 0.62 16.05 -1.52
CA CYS A 120 1.60 15.21 -2.21
C CYS A 120 2.67 14.71 -1.25
N ARG A 121 3.27 15.62 -0.48
CA ARG A 121 4.32 15.28 0.49
C ARG A 121 3.87 14.19 1.46
N MET A 122 2.69 14.36 2.05
CA MET A 122 2.17 13.44 3.06
C MET A 122 1.76 12.08 2.50
N VAL A 123 1.43 11.98 1.20
CA VAL A 123 1.17 10.69 0.56
C VAL A 123 2.48 10.01 0.16
N TYR A 124 3.43 10.74 -0.45
CA TYR A 124 4.69 10.16 -0.91
C TYR A 124 5.66 9.79 0.22
N LEU A 125 5.53 10.40 1.40
CA LEU A 125 6.31 10.09 2.59
C LEU A 125 6.22 8.59 2.95
N PRO A 126 5.05 8.05 3.34
CA PRO A 126 4.93 6.64 3.67
C PRO A 126 5.10 5.72 2.45
N MET A 127 4.72 6.16 1.25
CA MET A 127 4.96 5.37 0.02
C MET A 127 6.45 5.12 -0.22
N SER A 128 7.30 6.14 0.01
CA SER A 128 8.75 6.00 -0.15
C SER A 128 9.37 5.04 0.86
N TYR A 129 8.82 4.97 2.08
CA TYR A 129 9.23 3.99 3.08
C TYR A 129 8.91 2.56 2.61
N LEU A 130 7.66 2.32 2.21
CA LEU A 130 7.20 1.01 1.72
C LEU A 130 8.01 0.55 0.51
N TYR A 131 8.25 1.46 -0.44
CA TYR A 131 9.08 1.20 -1.61
C TYR A 131 10.52 0.87 -1.23
N GLY A 132 11.17 1.69 -0.38
CA GLY A 132 12.55 1.48 0.04
C GLY A 132 12.76 0.17 0.82
N ARG A 133 11.76 -0.27 1.59
CA ARG A 133 11.74 -1.57 2.28
C ARG A 133 11.33 -2.75 1.40
N ARG A 134 10.76 -2.49 0.21
CA ARG A 134 10.12 -3.52 -0.65
C ARG A 134 9.10 -4.36 0.12
N TYR A 135 8.30 -3.69 0.96
CA TYR A 135 7.36 -4.41 1.82
C TYR A 135 6.31 -5.17 0.99
N VAL A 136 6.06 -6.42 1.35
CA VAL A 136 5.01 -7.25 0.74
C VAL A 136 4.25 -7.94 1.87
N GLY A 137 2.92 -7.84 1.82
CA GLY A 137 2.04 -8.52 2.76
C GLY A 137 2.10 -10.05 2.63
N PRO A 138 1.48 -10.78 3.57
CA PRO A 138 1.45 -12.24 3.53
C PRO A 138 0.78 -12.78 2.27
N ILE A 139 1.45 -13.69 1.58
CA ILE A 139 0.91 -14.35 0.39
C ILE A 139 -0.03 -15.48 0.82
N ASN A 140 -1.31 -15.37 0.47
CA ASN A 140 -2.34 -16.38 0.74
C ASN A 140 -3.01 -16.87 -0.56
N SER A 141 -3.99 -17.76 -0.45
CA SER A 141 -4.73 -18.31 -1.59
C SER A 141 -5.45 -17.24 -2.41
N ILE A 142 -6.00 -16.21 -1.77
CA ILE A 142 -6.68 -15.08 -2.44
C ILE A 142 -5.65 -14.29 -3.26
N ILE A 143 -4.48 -13.98 -2.69
CA ILE A 143 -3.41 -13.26 -3.40
C ILE A 143 -2.93 -14.05 -4.64
N LEU A 144 -2.72 -15.37 -4.50
CA LEU A 144 -2.35 -16.23 -5.62
C LEU A 144 -3.47 -16.32 -6.67
N SER A 145 -4.73 -16.25 -6.25
CA SER A 145 -5.87 -16.20 -7.15
C SER A 145 -5.93 -14.89 -7.92
N LEU A 146 -5.78 -13.74 -7.25
CA LEU A 146 -5.71 -12.41 -7.86
C LEU A 146 -4.63 -12.31 -8.93
N ARG A 147 -3.44 -12.91 -8.70
CA ARG A 147 -2.35 -12.98 -9.70
C ARG A 147 -2.72 -13.75 -10.98
N ARG A 148 -3.75 -14.61 -10.94
CA ARG A 148 -4.30 -15.31 -12.12
C ARG A 148 -5.51 -14.58 -12.71
N GLU A 149 -6.25 -13.85 -11.88
CA GLU A 149 -7.49 -13.18 -12.26
C GLU A 149 -7.25 -11.89 -13.04
N LEU A 150 -6.24 -11.11 -12.67
CA LEU A 150 -6.08 -9.69 -13.05
C LEU A 150 -5.14 -9.41 -14.24
N TYR A 151 -4.53 -10.44 -14.80
CA TYR A 151 -3.49 -10.32 -15.82
C TYR A 151 -3.89 -11.03 -17.11
N THR A 152 -3.56 -10.43 -18.25
CA THR A 152 -3.81 -10.99 -19.59
C THR A 152 -2.82 -12.11 -19.95
N GLN A 153 -1.69 -12.17 -19.25
CA GLN A 153 -0.65 -13.18 -19.42
C GLN A 153 -0.27 -13.80 -18.07
N PRO A 154 0.37 -14.99 -18.04
CA PRO A 154 0.79 -15.61 -16.79
C PRO A 154 1.71 -14.69 -15.98
N TYR A 155 1.44 -14.56 -14.67
CA TYR A 155 2.12 -13.61 -13.77
C TYR A 155 3.67 -13.67 -13.84
N HIS A 156 4.23 -14.88 -13.96
CA HIS A 156 5.67 -15.11 -14.02
C HIS A 156 6.33 -14.70 -15.35
N GLN A 157 5.54 -14.45 -16.39
CA GLN A 157 6.02 -14.03 -17.72
C GLN A 157 5.94 -12.52 -17.93
N ILE A 158 5.41 -11.78 -16.95
CA ILE A 158 5.25 -10.33 -17.04
C ILE A 158 6.61 -9.64 -17.07
N ASN A 159 6.81 -8.81 -18.09
CA ASN A 159 7.94 -7.90 -18.16
C ASN A 159 7.65 -6.66 -17.30
N TRP A 160 8.08 -6.72 -16.04
CA TRP A 160 7.86 -5.64 -15.07
C TRP A 160 8.58 -4.34 -15.44
N ASP A 161 9.73 -4.41 -16.12
CA ASP A 161 10.44 -3.21 -16.60
C ASP A 161 9.59 -2.45 -17.62
N GLN A 162 8.92 -3.15 -18.52
CA GLN A 162 7.99 -2.53 -19.46
C GLN A 162 6.74 -2.01 -18.74
N ALA A 163 6.17 -2.82 -17.85
CA ALA A 163 4.95 -2.47 -17.10
C ALA A 163 5.11 -1.17 -16.30
N ARG A 164 6.32 -0.80 -15.89
CA ARG A 164 6.63 0.45 -15.17
C ARG A 164 6.05 1.71 -15.81
N ASN A 165 6.13 1.80 -17.14
CA ASN A 165 5.69 2.99 -17.89
C ASN A 165 4.32 2.81 -18.54
N LEU A 166 3.70 1.62 -18.44
CA LEU A 166 2.34 1.40 -18.92
C LEU A 166 1.32 2.10 -18.01
N CYS A 167 0.31 2.71 -18.62
CA CYS A 167 -0.82 3.35 -17.97
C CYS A 167 -2.01 3.28 -18.93
N ALA A 168 -3.18 2.90 -18.44
CA ALA A 168 -4.41 2.87 -19.22
C ALA A 168 -4.73 4.29 -19.72
N LYS A 169 -5.32 4.38 -20.92
CA LYS A 169 -5.63 5.68 -21.55
C LYS A 169 -6.64 6.46 -20.72
N GLU A 170 -7.60 5.75 -20.14
CA GLU A 170 -8.68 6.25 -19.30
C GLU A 170 -8.14 6.93 -18.02
N ASP A 171 -7.00 6.48 -17.51
CA ASP A 171 -6.36 7.05 -16.31
C ASP A 171 -5.29 8.10 -16.63
N LEU A 172 -4.89 8.27 -17.89
CA LEU A 172 -3.76 9.12 -18.28
C LEU A 172 -4.18 10.59 -18.41
N TYR A 173 -4.39 11.26 -17.27
CA TYR A 173 -4.73 12.69 -17.26
C TYR A 173 -3.51 13.60 -17.55
N CYS A 174 -2.36 13.29 -16.93
CA CYS A 174 -1.10 14.02 -17.13
C CYS A 174 -0.05 13.06 -17.69
N PRO A 175 0.19 13.04 -19.02
CA PRO A 175 1.21 12.19 -19.61
C PRO A 175 2.60 12.63 -19.16
N HIS A 176 3.50 11.66 -18.96
CA HIS A 176 4.89 11.96 -18.68
C HIS A 176 5.55 12.68 -19.86
N SER A 177 6.44 13.63 -19.54
CA SER A 177 7.34 14.18 -20.54
C SER A 177 8.48 13.20 -20.81
N LYS A 178 9.07 13.24 -22.01
CA LYS A 178 10.25 12.41 -22.34
C LYS A 178 11.43 12.63 -21.38
N VAL A 179 11.56 13.86 -20.86
CA VAL A 179 12.58 14.20 -19.85
C VAL A 179 12.29 13.46 -18.54
N GLN A 180 11.03 13.41 -18.12
CA GLN A 180 10.63 12.66 -16.93
C GLN A 180 10.88 11.16 -17.08
N ASP A 181 10.57 10.57 -18.24
CA ASP A 181 10.85 9.15 -18.50
C ASP A 181 12.35 8.85 -18.48
N MET A 182 13.17 9.74 -19.04
CA MET A 182 14.63 9.63 -18.96
C MET A 182 15.12 9.70 -17.51
N LEU A 183 14.61 10.64 -16.70
CA LEU A 183 14.97 10.76 -15.29
C LEU A 183 14.57 9.50 -14.51
N TRP A 184 13.37 8.95 -14.75
CA TRP A 184 12.95 7.69 -14.14
C TRP A 184 13.83 6.52 -14.56
N GLY A 185 14.21 6.44 -15.83
CA GLY A 185 15.14 5.43 -16.34
C GLY A 185 16.51 5.50 -15.68
N CYS A 186 17.06 6.70 -15.50
CA CYS A 186 18.32 6.91 -14.77
C CYS A 186 18.20 6.52 -13.29
N LEU A 187 17.12 6.91 -12.62
CA LEU A 187 16.88 6.55 -11.22
C LEU A 187 16.76 5.04 -11.05
N ASP A 188 16.05 4.35 -11.94
CA ASP A 188 15.84 2.90 -11.86
C ASP A 188 17.09 2.09 -12.24
N LYS A 189 17.77 2.44 -13.33
CA LYS A 189 18.88 1.63 -13.86
C LYS A 189 20.23 1.95 -13.23
N VAL A 190 20.39 3.13 -12.64
CA VAL A 190 21.66 3.58 -12.06
C VAL A 190 21.53 3.80 -10.56
N ALA A 191 20.65 4.72 -10.13
CA ALA A 191 20.61 5.11 -8.73
C ALA A 191 20.12 3.98 -7.82
N GLU A 192 19.07 3.27 -8.21
CA GLU A 192 18.44 2.23 -7.40
C GLU A 192 19.37 1.02 -7.13
N PRO A 193 20.08 0.44 -8.13
CA PRO A 193 21.08 -0.59 -7.89
C PRO A 193 22.23 -0.13 -7.00
N LEU A 194 22.70 1.10 -7.17
CA LEU A 194 23.76 1.67 -6.34
C LEU A 194 23.30 1.79 -4.88
N LEU A 195 22.09 2.32 -4.65
CA LEU A 195 21.52 2.52 -3.32
C LEU A 195 21.16 1.21 -2.60
N MET A 196 20.96 0.11 -3.33
CA MET A 196 20.77 -1.22 -2.74
C MET A 196 22.09 -1.89 -2.32
N GLN A 197 23.23 -1.44 -2.82
CA GLN A 197 24.53 -2.03 -2.53
C GLN A 197 25.27 -1.29 -1.42
N TRP A 198 26.11 -2.02 -0.68
CA TRP A 198 27.01 -1.40 0.29
C TRP A 198 28.06 -0.56 -0.45
N PRO A 199 28.41 0.66 0.03
CA PRO A 199 28.02 1.29 1.30
C PRO A 199 26.75 2.15 1.23
N PHE A 200 26.21 2.41 0.04
CA PHE A 200 25.08 3.33 -0.15
C PHE A 200 23.77 2.81 0.45
N SER A 201 23.63 1.51 0.69
CA SER A 201 22.53 0.96 1.48
C SER A 201 22.44 1.52 2.90
N LYS A 202 23.53 2.05 3.47
CA LYS A 202 23.49 2.80 4.73
C LYS A 202 22.76 4.15 4.59
N LEU A 203 22.87 4.80 3.43
CA LEU A 203 22.13 6.02 3.13
C LEU A 203 20.63 5.73 3.07
N ARG A 204 20.26 4.62 2.42
CA ARG A 204 18.88 4.13 2.38
C ARG A 204 18.32 3.88 3.78
N GLN A 205 19.07 3.19 4.63
CA GLN A 205 18.65 2.95 6.02
C GLN A 205 18.42 4.27 6.77
N LYS A 206 19.39 5.21 6.69
CA LYS A 206 19.24 6.54 7.29
C LYS A 206 18.01 7.27 6.77
N ALA A 207 17.74 7.18 5.47
CA ALA A 207 16.58 7.81 4.85
C ALA A 207 15.26 7.20 5.37
N LEU A 208 15.19 5.88 5.49
CA LEU A 208 14.04 5.18 6.06
C LEU A 208 13.80 5.59 7.52
N ASP A 209 14.86 5.72 8.32
CA ASP A 209 14.76 6.15 9.71
C ASP A 209 14.23 7.60 9.80
N THR A 210 14.72 8.51 8.96
CA THR A 210 14.23 9.89 8.87
C THR A 210 12.77 9.97 8.42
N VAL A 211 12.38 9.17 7.41
CA VAL A 211 10.99 9.09 6.95
C VAL A 211 10.08 8.64 8.09
N MET A 212 10.51 7.63 8.85
CA MET A 212 9.73 7.13 9.98
C MET A 212 9.58 8.16 11.11
N GLN A 213 10.62 8.93 11.40
CA GLN A 213 10.54 10.04 12.34
C GLN A 213 9.50 11.08 11.91
N HIS A 214 9.45 11.44 10.62
CA HIS A 214 8.44 12.36 10.11
C HIS A 214 7.01 11.81 10.20
N ILE A 215 6.84 10.50 9.98
CA ILE A 215 5.54 9.82 10.11
C ILE A 215 5.05 9.90 11.56
N HIS A 216 5.91 9.53 12.52
CA HIS A 216 5.57 9.60 13.95
C HIS A 216 5.26 11.03 14.39
N TYR A 217 6.03 12.01 13.91
CA TYR A 217 5.79 13.42 14.22
C TYR A 217 4.43 13.91 13.72
N GLU A 218 4.04 13.56 12.48
CA GLU A 218 2.71 13.87 11.95
C GLU A 218 1.60 13.20 12.77
N ASP A 219 1.77 11.92 13.09
CA ASP A 219 0.79 11.17 13.85
C ASP A 219 0.55 11.81 15.22
N GLU A 220 1.61 12.20 15.92
CA GLU A 220 1.50 12.85 17.23
C GLU A 220 0.86 14.24 17.12
N ASN A 221 1.27 15.05 16.13
CA ASN A 221 0.71 16.38 15.91
C ASN A 221 -0.77 16.38 15.52
N THR A 222 -1.20 15.40 14.75
CA THR A 222 -2.58 15.30 14.24
C THR A 222 -3.47 14.43 15.12
N ARG A 223 -2.95 13.96 16.27
CA ARG A 223 -3.64 12.97 17.13
C ARG A 223 -4.09 11.75 16.33
N TYR A 224 -3.22 11.28 15.45
CA TYR A 224 -3.39 10.13 14.57
C TYR A 224 -4.57 10.26 13.61
N ILE A 225 -5.06 11.47 13.32
CA ILE A 225 -6.07 11.69 12.28
C ILE A 225 -5.41 11.81 10.90
N CYS A 226 -4.20 12.37 10.85
CA CYS A 226 -3.46 12.74 9.66
C CYS A 226 -4.19 13.79 8.79
N LEU A 227 -3.53 14.29 7.74
CA LEU A 227 -4.10 15.28 6.81
C LEU A 227 -5.33 14.80 6.01
N GLY A 228 -5.50 13.50 5.81
CA GLY A 228 -6.59 12.96 4.99
C GLY A 228 -6.56 11.43 4.92
N PRO A 229 -7.57 10.80 4.29
CA PRO A 229 -7.79 9.36 4.39
C PRO A 229 -6.65 8.54 3.78
N VAL A 230 -6.14 8.96 2.61
CA VAL A 230 -5.01 8.27 1.96
C VAL A 230 -3.77 8.33 2.84
N ASN A 231 -3.43 9.50 3.38
CA ASN A 231 -2.31 9.68 4.31
C ASN A 231 -2.48 8.76 5.53
N LYS A 232 -3.67 8.78 6.14
CA LYS A 232 -4.00 7.98 7.32
C LYS A 232 -3.83 6.48 7.12
N ILE A 233 -4.32 5.93 6.00
CA ILE A 233 -4.25 4.49 5.74
C ILE A 233 -2.80 4.03 5.60
N HIS A 234 -1.97 4.79 4.86
CA HIS A 234 -0.55 4.45 4.71
C HIS A 234 0.21 4.52 6.04
N HIS A 235 -0.05 5.54 6.86
CA HIS A 235 0.54 5.66 8.20
C HIS A 235 0.15 4.48 9.08
N ARG A 236 -1.14 4.12 9.10
CA ARG A 236 -1.62 2.94 9.85
C ARG A 236 -0.92 1.66 9.38
N GLN A 237 -0.83 1.45 8.08
CA GLN A 237 -0.16 0.28 7.53
C GLN A 237 1.29 0.19 8.00
N LEU A 238 2.01 1.31 8.03
CA LEU A 238 3.39 1.32 8.49
C LEU A 238 3.54 1.00 9.98
N GLN A 239 2.60 1.46 10.82
CA GLN A 239 2.57 1.08 12.23
C GLN A 239 2.37 -0.43 12.39
N ASP A 240 1.48 -1.04 11.60
CA ASP A 240 1.26 -2.49 11.62
C ASP A 240 2.50 -3.26 11.12
N VAL A 241 3.21 -2.74 10.12
CA VAL A 241 4.49 -3.31 9.63
C VAL A 241 5.57 -3.25 10.71
N GLN A 242 5.72 -2.10 11.39
CA GLN A 242 6.69 -1.95 12.48
C GLN A 242 6.38 -2.88 13.65
N LEU A 243 5.09 -2.99 14.02
CA LEU A 243 4.65 -3.91 15.05
C LEU A 243 4.98 -5.35 14.68
N TYR A 244 4.69 -5.74 13.43
CA TYR A 244 5.00 -7.07 12.91
C TYR A 244 6.52 -7.36 12.92
N ASP A 245 7.35 -6.44 12.42
CA ASP A 245 8.81 -6.58 12.41
C ASP A 245 9.37 -6.69 13.84
N THR A 246 8.84 -5.90 14.78
CA THR A 246 9.20 -5.95 16.20
C THR A 246 8.85 -7.31 16.80
N LEU A 247 7.65 -7.83 16.53
CA LEU A 247 7.21 -9.15 17.02
C LEU A 247 7.99 -10.31 16.39
N ARG A 248 8.50 -10.16 15.17
CA ARG A 248 9.36 -11.15 14.51
C ARG A 248 10.80 -11.16 15.03
N GLY A 249 11.30 -10.02 15.54
CA GLY A 249 12.67 -9.86 15.99
C GLY A 249 12.94 -10.25 17.44
N VAL A 250 11.91 -10.52 18.24
CA VAL A 250 12.03 -10.75 19.69
C VAL A 250 11.78 -12.22 20.03
N PRO A 251 12.73 -12.94 20.65
CA PRO A 251 12.52 -14.27 21.23
C PRO A 251 11.44 -14.24 22.32
N SER A 252 10.61 -15.27 22.41
CA SER A 252 9.43 -15.30 23.31
C SER A 252 9.71 -15.01 24.80
N HIS A 253 10.95 -15.15 25.26
CA HIS A 253 11.35 -14.91 26.64
C HIS A 253 11.76 -13.46 26.97
N HIS A 254 11.83 -12.57 25.97
CA HIS A 254 12.32 -11.19 26.12
C HIS A 254 11.36 -10.11 25.63
N ILE A 255 10.10 -10.44 25.35
CA ILE A 255 9.08 -9.43 25.08
C ILE A 255 8.81 -8.66 26.38
N ALA A 256 9.51 -7.53 26.57
CA ALA A 256 9.20 -6.61 27.65
C ALA A 256 7.80 -6.03 27.41
N VAL A 257 6.87 -6.37 28.30
CA VAL A 257 5.45 -5.93 28.26
C VAL A 257 5.35 -4.40 28.07
N SER A 258 6.29 -3.63 28.62
CA SER A 258 6.38 -2.16 28.46
C SER A 258 6.62 -1.67 27.02
N SER A 259 7.33 -2.44 26.20
CA SER A 259 7.55 -2.11 24.78
C SER A 259 6.28 -2.35 23.96
N LEU A 260 5.51 -3.39 24.31
CA LEU A 260 4.21 -3.65 23.72
C LEU A 260 3.14 -2.67 24.19
N GLU A 261 3.12 -2.29 25.47
CA GLU A 261 2.17 -1.32 26.04
C GLU A 261 2.28 0.07 25.40
N THR A 262 3.49 0.55 25.12
CA THR A 262 3.70 1.86 24.47
C THR A 262 3.27 1.85 23.00
N LEU A 263 3.49 0.74 22.29
CA LEU A 263 3.05 0.54 20.90
C LEU A 263 1.54 0.30 20.79
N THR A 264 0.93 -0.31 21.81
CA THR A 264 -0.49 -0.69 21.81
C THR A 264 -1.42 0.35 22.44
N ALA A 265 -0.94 1.24 23.32
CA ALA A 265 -1.67 2.44 23.71
C ALA A 265 -1.96 3.37 22.52
N LYS A 266 -1.11 3.34 21.48
CA LYS A 266 -1.34 4.00 20.18
C LYS A 266 -2.41 3.28 19.33
N TRP A 267 -2.60 1.96 19.55
CA TRP A 267 -3.52 1.09 18.80
C TRP A 267 -4.94 1.03 19.41
N SER A 268 -5.05 1.07 20.74
CA SER A 268 -6.32 0.96 21.50
C SER A 268 -7.29 2.13 21.32
N SER A 269 -6.81 3.28 20.83
CA SER A 269 -7.64 4.46 20.58
C SER A 269 -8.50 4.37 19.32
N PHE A 270 -8.30 3.37 18.44
CA PHE A 270 -8.90 3.39 17.09
C PHE A 270 -9.75 2.18 16.69
N THR A 271 -9.64 1.02 17.35
CA THR A 271 -10.51 -0.13 17.08
C THR A 271 -10.85 -0.89 18.36
N PRO A 272 -11.96 -0.55 19.05
CA PRO A 272 -12.48 -1.40 20.11
C PRO A 272 -12.75 -2.80 19.55
N ASN A 273 -12.28 -3.86 20.21
CA ASN A 273 -12.58 -5.27 19.91
C ASN A 273 -11.91 -5.91 18.67
N CYS A 274 -10.84 -5.34 18.09
CA CYS A 274 -10.06 -6.06 17.08
C CYS A 274 -9.19 -7.16 17.70
N ARG A 275 -9.33 -8.40 17.21
CA ARG A 275 -8.46 -9.55 17.52
C ARG A 275 -7.52 -9.79 16.33
N GLN A 276 -6.21 -9.79 16.56
CA GLN A 276 -5.23 -10.15 15.53
C GLN A 276 -4.28 -11.22 16.03
N LEU A 277 -4.04 -12.22 15.18
CA LEU A 277 -3.12 -13.31 15.41
C LEU A 277 -1.78 -12.99 14.75
N PHE A 278 -0.72 -13.02 15.54
CA PHE A 278 0.66 -12.86 15.10
C PHE A 278 1.42 -14.17 15.31
N ARG A 279 2.52 -14.38 14.57
CA ARG A 279 3.48 -15.45 14.89
C ARG A 279 4.81 -14.82 15.24
N ASN A 280 5.40 -15.24 16.35
CA ASN A 280 6.70 -14.76 16.79
C ASN A 280 7.85 -15.51 16.07
N ALA A 281 9.10 -15.13 16.41
CA ALA A 281 10.32 -15.77 15.90
C ALA A 281 10.36 -17.29 16.13
N ASP A 282 9.75 -17.77 17.21
CA ASP A 282 9.71 -19.18 17.62
C ASP A 282 8.53 -19.95 17.01
N GLY A 283 7.75 -19.33 16.11
CA GLY A 283 6.61 -19.94 15.44
C GLY A 283 5.34 -20.07 16.29
N LYS A 284 5.33 -19.56 17.52
CA LYS A 284 4.15 -19.55 18.41
C LYS A 284 3.15 -18.47 18.00
N THR A 285 1.87 -18.76 18.20
CA THR A 285 0.81 -17.81 17.87
C THR A 285 0.58 -16.87 19.05
N ILE A 286 0.61 -15.57 18.79
CA ILE A 286 0.31 -14.53 19.78
C ILE A 286 -1.02 -13.91 19.35
N LEU A 287 -2.04 -14.05 20.21
CA LEU A 287 -3.30 -13.36 20.05
C LEU A 287 -3.22 -12.02 20.80
N LEU A 288 -3.36 -10.91 20.06
CA LEU A 288 -3.49 -9.58 20.62
C LEU A 288 -4.95 -9.15 20.51
N TRP A 289 -5.55 -8.71 21.62
CA TRP A 289 -6.85 -8.03 21.59
C TRP A 289 -6.92 -6.84 22.53
N CYS A 290 -7.78 -5.88 22.19
CA CYS A 290 -8.12 -4.75 23.06
C CYS A 290 -9.42 -5.05 23.83
N VAL A 291 -9.39 -4.97 25.16
CA VAL A 291 -10.58 -5.09 26.02
C VAL A 291 -11.23 -3.72 26.20
N HIS A 292 -12.56 -3.67 26.37
CA HIS A 292 -13.29 -2.46 26.77
C HIS A 292 -12.59 -1.81 27.98
N HIS A 293 -12.31 -0.50 27.88
CA HIS A 293 -11.46 0.34 28.77
C HIS A 293 -9.98 0.50 28.39
N GLY A 294 -9.57 0.06 27.20
CA GLY A 294 -8.23 0.39 26.68
C GLY A 294 -7.08 -0.35 27.37
N ARG A 295 -7.39 -1.38 28.17
CA ARG A 295 -6.41 -2.40 28.57
C ARG A 295 -6.28 -3.43 27.46
N LEU A 296 -5.04 -3.70 27.08
CA LEU A 296 -4.70 -4.76 26.15
C LEU A 296 -4.39 -6.04 26.94
N GLU A 297 -4.88 -7.18 26.46
CA GLU A 297 -4.47 -8.50 26.95
C GLU A 297 -3.74 -9.23 25.83
N ILE A 298 -2.64 -9.89 26.20
CA ILE A 298 -1.81 -10.69 25.30
C ILE A 298 -2.03 -12.15 25.70
N GLU A 299 -2.60 -12.94 24.81
CA GLU A 299 -2.76 -14.37 25.02
C GLU A 299 -1.80 -15.11 24.08
N MET A 300 -0.88 -15.88 24.66
CA MET A 300 -0.07 -16.83 23.88
C MET A 300 -0.93 -18.07 23.62
N VAL A 301 -1.16 -18.40 22.35
CA VAL A 301 -1.95 -19.56 21.89
C VAL A 301 -1.03 -20.64 21.32
#